data_AF-A0A6A6BAR4-F1
#
_entry.id   AF-A0A6A6BAR4-F1
#
_cell.length_a   1.000
_cell.length_b   1.000
_cell.length_c   1.000
_cell.angle_alpha   90.00
_cell.angle_beta   90.00
_cell.angle_gamma   90.00
#
_symmetry.space_group_name_H-M   'P 1'
#
loop_
_entity.id
_entity.type
_entity.pdbx_description
1 polymer ?
#
loop_
_entity_poly.entity_id
_entity_poly.type
_entity_poly.pdbx_seq_one_letter_code
_entity_poly.pdbx_strand_id
1 'polypeptide(L)'
;MEAGLVRLHVSNLVKAGVKAEDIAVVTPYNAQLAVLSAMLKERFVGIELGSVDGFQGREKEAVVVSLVRSNSEREVGFLGEKRRLNVAMTRPKRHLCVVGDSETVGGGSKFLHGWMSFLQEQADLRYPDVSDVYVDEPQ
;
A
#
# COMPACT_ATOMS: atom_id res chain seq x y z
N MET A 1 -8.59 -4.33 8.30
CA MET A 1 -8.93 -4.55 6.88
C MET A 1 -7.74 -4.25 5.96
N GLU A 2 -7.24 -3.01 5.89
CA GLU A 2 -6.17 -2.63 4.95
C GLU A 2 -4.89 -3.49 5.07
N ALA A 3 -4.39 -3.74 6.28
CA ALA A 3 -3.21 -4.59 6.49
C ALA A 3 -3.42 -6.03 5.97
N GLY A 4 -4.64 -6.55 6.09
CA GLY A 4 -4.98 -7.86 5.57
C GLY A 4 -5.03 -7.90 4.04
N LEU A 5 -5.50 -6.83 3.39
CA LEU A 5 -5.45 -6.68 1.93
C LEU A 5 -4.02 -6.61 1.41
N VAL A 6 -3.15 -5.87 2.11
CA VAL A 6 -1.72 -5.83 1.80
C VAL A 6 -1.12 -7.23 1.89
N ARG A 7 -1.39 -7.97 2.97
CA ARG A 7 -0.93 -9.35 3.13
C ARG A 7 -1.42 -10.27 2.02
N LEU A 8 -2.70 -10.17 1.66
CA LEU A 8 -3.28 -10.95 0.58
C LEU A 8 -2.58 -10.65 -0.76
N HIS A 9 -2.41 -9.37 -1.08
CA HIS A 9 -1.76 -8.97 -2.34
C HIS A 9 -0.30 -9.40 -2.40
N VAL A 10 0.45 -9.24 -1.31
CA VAL A 10 1.83 -9.77 -1.19
C VAL A 10 1.86 -11.28 -1.40
N SER A 11 0.94 -12.01 -0.77
CA SER A 11 0.82 -13.46 -0.96
C SER A 11 0.58 -13.84 -2.42
N ASN A 12 -0.26 -13.09 -3.12
CA ASN A 12 -0.56 -13.32 -4.54
C ASN A 12 0.64 -13.03 -5.44
N LEU A 13 1.41 -11.96 -5.18
CA LEU A 13 2.65 -11.67 -5.90
C LEU A 13 3.67 -12.80 -5.75
N VAL A 14 3.83 -13.32 -4.52
CA VAL A 14 4.74 -14.43 -4.24
C VAL A 14 4.26 -15.73 -4.90
N LYS A 15 2.95 -16.04 -4.83
CA LYS A 15 2.35 -17.18 -5.53
C LYS A 15 2.53 -17.08 -7.06
N ALA A 16 2.56 -15.87 -7.61
CA ALA A 16 2.82 -15.60 -9.02
C ALA A 16 4.32 -15.64 -9.40
N GLY A 17 5.22 -15.91 -8.45
CA GLY A 17 6.65 -16.10 -8.69
C GLY A 17 7.54 -14.89 -8.40
N VAL A 18 7.00 -13.78 -7.87
CA VAL A 18 7.82 -12.65 -7.42
C VAL A 18 8.50 -13.02 -6.11
N LYS A 19 9.83 -12.88 -6.02
CA LYS A 19 10.54 -13.17 -4.77
C LYS A 19 10.17 -12.14 -3.70
N ALA A 20 10.05 -12.57 -2.45
CA ALA A 20 9.76 -11.67 -1.34
C ALA A 20 10.78 -10.52 -1.22
N GLU A 21 12.06 -10.79 -1.45
CA GLU A 21 13.14 -9.80 -1.46
C GLU A 21 13.00 -8.73 -2.56
N ASP A 22 12.21 -9.00 -3.61
CA ASP A 22 11.93 -8.06 -4.70
C ASP A 22 10.67 -7.21 -4.45
N ILE A 23 10.05 -7.36 -3.27
CA ILE A 23 8.83 -6.67 -2.87
C ILE A 23 9.14 -5.69 -1.72
N ALA A 24 8.63 -4.47 -1.83
CA ALA A 24 8.54 -3.51 -0.73
C ALA A 24 7.10 -3.27 -0.32
N VAL A 25 6.87 -3.13 0.99
CA VAL A 25 5.62 -2.63 1.55
C VAL A 25 5.91 -1.32 2.28
N VAL A 26 5.21 -0.26 1.85
CA VAL A 26 5.44 1.11 2.33
C VAL A 26 4.17 1.66 2.95
N THR A 27 4.30 2.31 4.11
CA THR A 27 3.17 2.98 4.76
C THR A 27 3.62 4.24 5.50
N PRO A 28 2.82 5.31 5.54
CA PRO A 28 3.21 6.54 6.20
C PRO A 28 3.11 6.49 7.73
N TYR A 29 2.48 5.46 8.31
CA TYR A 29 2.22 5.39 9.74
C TYR A 29 2.96 4.23 10.41
N ASN A 30 3.74 4.54 11.46
CA ASN A 30 4.52 3.53 12.20
C ASN A 30 3.65 2.45 12.85
N ALA A 31 2.43 2.79 13.29
CA ALA A 31 1.49 1.80 13.83
C ALA A 31 1.08 0.77 12.76
N GLN A 32 0.79 1.22 11.54
CA GLN A 32 0.50 0.32 10.42
C GLN A 32 1.73 -0.52 10.06
N LEU A 33 2.92 0.09 10.09
CA LEU A 33 4.17 -0.62 9.85
C LEU A 33 4.41 -1.75 10.88
N ALA A 34 4.08 -1.52 12.15
CA ALA A 34 4.18 -2.54 13.20
C ALA A 34 3.23 -3.72 12.94
N VAL A 35 1.97 -3.44 12.58
CA VAL A 35 0.97 -4.48 12.22
C VAL A 35 1.44 -5.28 11.00
N LEU A 36 1.86 -4.60 9.93
CA LEU A 36 2.36 -5.26 8.72
C LEU A 36 3.63 -6.06 8.98
N SER A 37 4.52 -5.56 9.84
CA SER A 37 5.75 -6.27 10.23
C SER A 37 5.42 -7.58 10.92
N ALA A 38 4.47 -7.60 11.86
CA ALA A 38 4.03 -8.81 12.53
C ALA A 38 3.39 -9.82 11.55
N MET A 39 2.66 -9.34 10.54
CA MET A 39 1.98 -10.20 9.57
C MET A 39 2.90 -10.77 8.48
N LEU A 40 3.97 -10.06 8.10
CA LEU A 40 4.70 -10.33 6.86
C LEU A 40 6.14 -10.82 7.07
N LYS A 41 6.87 -10.35 8.09
CA LYS A 41 8.32 -10.62 8.17
C LYS A 41 8.66 -12.09 8.35
N GLU A 42 7.90 -12.81 9.17
CA GLU A 42 8.14 -14.24 9.41
C GLU A 42 7.72 -15.09 8.21
N ARG A 43 6.64 -14.71 7.52
CA ARG A 43 6.08 -15.47 6.39
C ARG A 43 6.81 -15.23 5.07
N PHE A 44 7.34 -14.03 4.86
CA PHE A 44 7.98 -13.60 3.62
C PHE A 44 9.39 -13.11 3.91
N VAL A 45 10.30 -14.07 4.12
CA VAL A 45 11.71 -13.78 4.43
C VAL A 45 12.33 -12.90 3.34
N GLY A 46 12.94 -11.79 3.75
CA GLY A 46 13.57 -10.83 2.86
C GLY A 46 12.66 -9.69 2.39
N ILE A 47 11.36 -9.73 2.68
CA ILE A 47 10.45 -8.63 2.32
C ILE A 47 10.88 -7.31 3.00
N GLU A 48 10.88 -6.23 2.23
CA GLU A 48 11.21 -4.92 2.77
C GLU A 48 9.96 -4.20 3.29
N LEU A 49 10.05 -3.66 4.49
CA LEU A 49 8.96 -2.93 5.16
C LEU A 49 9.52 -1.60 5.65
N GLY A 50 8.88 -0.49 5.28
CA GLY A 50 9.38 0.82 5.69
C GLY A 50 8.36 1.93 5.62
N SER A 51 8.72 3.06 6.23
CA SER A 51 8.04 4.33 5.95
C SER A 51 8.45 4.87 4.59
N VAL A 52 7.65 5.81 4.06
CA VAL A 52 7.96 6.50 2.80
C VAL A 52 9.34 7.16 2.85
N ASP A 53 9.65 7.87 3.95
CA ASP A 53 10.94 8.53 4.15
C ASP A 53 12.07 7.50 4.28
N GLY A 54 11.80 6.40 5.00
CA GLY A 54 12.75 5.32 5.18
C GLY A 54 13.15 4.65 3.87
N PHE A 55 12.30 4.70 2.84
CA PHE A 55 12.47 4.02 1.54
C PHE A 55 13.04 4.92 0.42
N GLN A 56 13.46 6.14 0.75
CA GLN A 56 14.05 7.05 -0.22
C GLN A 56 15.34 6.49 -0.84
N GLY A 57 15.46 6.57 -2.17
CA GLY A 57 16.63 6.12 -2.91
C GLY A 57 16.74 4.61 -3.11
N ARG A 58 15.73 3.84 -2.67
CA ARG A 58 15.66 2.39 -2.89
C ARG A 58 14.54 2.03 -3.86
N GLU A 59 14.73 0.99 -4.64
CA GLU A 59 13.77 0.53 -5.64
C GLU A 59 13.56 -0.99 -5.51
N LYS A 60 12.35 -1.43 -5.86
CA LYS A 60 11.94 -2.85 -5.85
C LYS A 60 11.13 -3.16 -7.11
N GLU A 61 11.07 -4.44 -7.48
CA GLU A 61 10.30 -4.87 -8.65
C GLU A 61 8.81 -4.57 -8.43
N ALA A 62 8.31 -4.85 -7.22
CA ALA A 62 6.96 -4.52 -6.79
C ALA A 62 6.96 -3.69 -5.50
N VAL A 63 6.10 -2.67 -5.44
CA VAL A 63 5.86 -1.87 -4.25
C VAL A 63 4.37 -1.86 -3.93
N VAL A 64 4.03 -2.16 -2.68
CA VAL A 64 2.66 -2.10 -2.14
C VAL A 64 2.59 -0.95 -1.13
N VAL A 65 1.74 0.03 -1.39
CA VAL A 65 1.57 1.23 -0.56
C VAL A 65 0.26 1.14 0.21
N SER A 66 0.32 1.27 1.53
CA SER A 66 -0.84 1.34 2.43
C SER A 66 -1.02 2.79 2.89
N LEU A 67 -2.13 3.42 2.51
CA LEU A 67 -2.45 4.84 2.77
C LEU A 67 -3.08 5.08 4.15
N VAL A 68 -3.74 4.08 4.75
CA VAL A 68 -4.29 4.05 6.12
C VAL A 68 -5.47 4.97 6.42
N ARG A 69 -5.48 6.21 5.91
CA ARG A 69 -6.51 7.19 6.29
C ARG A 69 -7.85 6.88 5.63
N SER A 70 -8.87 6.69 6.49
CA SER A 70 -10.27 6.55 6.13
C SER A 70 -11.13 7.24 7.20
N ASN A 71 -11.81 8.34 6.87
CA ASN A 71 -12.64 9.12 7.80
C ASN A 71 -13.61 10.07 7.05
N SER A 72 -14.75 10.41 7.67
CA SER A 72 -15.77 11.30 7.12
C SER A 72 -15.27 12.72 6.84
N GLU A 73 -14.31 13.20 7.63
CA GLU A 73 -13.76 14.55 7.54
C GLU A 73 -12.77 14.74 6.38
N ARG A 74 -12.47 13.66 5.63
CA ARG A 74 -11.52 13.66 4.50
C ARG A 74 -10.13 14.16 4.89
N GLU A 75 -9.77 13.97 6.15
CA GLU A 75 -8.44 14.31 6.63
C GLU A 75 -7.44 13.25 6.19
N VAL A 76 -6.44 13.70 5.45
CA VAL A 76 -5.42 12.83 4.84
C VAL A 76 -4.09 12.82 5.59
N GLY A 77 -3.91 13.76 6.53
CA GLY A 77 -2.69 13.87 7.35
C GLY A 77 -1.42 13.87 6.51
N PHE A 78 -0.54 12.90 6.78
CA PHE A 78 0.76 12.73 6.10
C PHE A 78 0.67 12.68 4.56
N LEU A 79 -0.46 12.20 4.01
CA LEU A 79 -0.66 12.09 2.56
C LEU A 79 -0.84 13.45 1.87
N GLY A 80 -1.09 14.53 2.64
CA GLY A 80 -1.14 15.89 2.09
C GLY A 80 0.21 16.36 1.53
N GLU A 81 1.31 15.69 1.90
CA GLU A 81 2.65 16.02 1.42
C GLU A 81 2.97 15.33 0.09
N LYS A 82 2.74 16.05 -1.01
CA LYS A 82 2.94 15.56 -2.39
C LYS A 82 4.31 14.93 -2.65
N ARG A 83 5.38 15.50 -2.06
CA ARG A 83 6.75 15.02 -2.27
C ARG A 83 6.92 13.58 -1.79
N ARG A 84 6.32 13.25 -0.65
CA ARG A 84 6.38 11.92 -0.06
C ARG A 84 5.58 10.92 -0.90
N LEU A 85 4.39 11.31 -1.36
CA LEU A 85 3.64 10.45 -2.27
C LEU A 85 4.42 10.17 -3.57
N ASN A 86 5.06 11.19 -4.15
CA ASN A 86 5.90 11.01 -5.34
C ASN A 86 7.05 10.02 -5.10
N VAL A 87 7.68 10.04 -3.92
CA VAL A 87 8.67 9.04 -3.55
C VAL A 87 8.05 7.65 -3.66
N ALA A 88 6.97 7.38 -2.92
CA ALA A 88 6.32 6.06 -2.90
C ALA A 88 5.89 5.57 -4.30
N MET A 89 5.36 6.46 -5.15
CA MET A 89 4.89 6.11 -6.50
C MET A 89 6.01 5.83 -7.50
N THR A 90 7.24 6.30 -7.25
CA THR A 90 8.36 6.20 -8.20
C THR A 90 9.41 5.16 -7.80
N ARG A 91 9.22 4.46 -6.68
CA ARG A 91 10.10 3.35 -6.27
C ARG A 91 9.85 2.01 -6.96
N PRO A 92 8.63 1.65 -7.40
CA PRO A 92 8.43 0.39 -8.11
C PRO A 92 8.95 0.44 -9.54
N LYS A 93 9.61 -0.63 -9.97
CA LYS A 93 10.11 -0.79 -11.35
C LYS A 93 9.08 -1.37 -12.29
N ARG A 94 8.25 -2.30 -11.81
CA ARG A 94 7.30 -3.06 -12.65
C ARG A 94 5.88 -3.05 -12.12
N HIS A 95 5.68 -2.98 -10.80
CA HIS A 95 4.37 -3.08 -10.20
C HIS A 95 4.17 -2.13 -9.01
N LEU A 96 3.15 -1.28 -9.09
CA LEU A 96 2.68 -0.47 -7.96
C LEU A 96 1.27 -0.94 -7.56
N CYS A 97 1.09 -1.31 -6.29
CA CYS A 97 -0.23 -1.49 -5.69
C CYS A 97 -0.46 -0.39 -4.65
N VAL A 98 -1.64 0.24 -4.68
CA VAL A 98 -2.04 1.22 -3.68
C VAL A 98 -3.31 0.70 -3.01
N VAL A 99 -3.27 0.62 -1.68
CA VAL A 99 -4.41 0.23 -0.85
C VAL A 99 -4.80 1.41 0.02
N GLY A 100 -6.07 1.79 0.01
CA GLY A 100 -6.57 2.90 0.79
C GLY A 100 -8.01 3.27 0.45
N ASP A 101 -8.52 4.28 1.14
CA ASP A 101 -9.86 4.84 0.96
C ASP A 101 -9.81 6.03 -0.01
N SER A 102 -10.38 5.84 -1.20
CA SER A 102 -10.39 6.84 -2.27
C SER A 102 -11.27 8.05 -1.94
N GLU A 103 -12.32 7.91 -1.15
CA GLU A 103 -13.20 9.03 -0.76
C GLU A 103 -12.47 9.96 0.19
N THR A 104 -11.79 9.38 1.19
CA THR A 104 -10.97 10.15 2.14
C THR A 104 -9.79 10.82 1.42
N VAL A 105 -9.03 10.05 0.62
CA VAL A 105 -7.82 10.57 -0.04
C VAL A 105 -8.16 11.61 -1.09
N GLY A 106 -9.17 11.35 -1.93
CA GLY A 106 -9.60 12.28 -2.98
C GLY A 106 -10.14 13.61 -2.44
N GLY A 107 -10.57 13.65 -1.18
CA GLY A 107 -11.03 14.86 -0.51
C GLY A 107 -9.93 15.77 0.04
N GLY A 108 -8.70 15.27 0.22
CA GLY A 108 -7.67 15.99 0.97
C GLY A 108 -6.99 17.15 0.24
N SER A 109 -6.92 17.13 -1.10
CA SER A 109 -6.40 18.25 -1.90
C SER A 109 -6.74 18.10 -3.39
N LYS A 110 -6.64 19.19 -4.16
CA LYS A 110 -6.79 19.13 -5.64
C LYS A 110 -5.85 18.12 -6.30
N PHE A 111 -4.65 17.94 -5.75
CA PHE A 111 -3.68 16.98 -6.28
C PHE A 111 -4.11 15.54 -5.99
N LEU A 112 -4.51 15.24 -4.76
CA LEU A 112 -4.98 13.89 -4.39
C LEU A 112 -6.28 13.54 -5.12
N HIS A 113 -7.17 14.52 -5.31
CA HIS A 113 -8.35 14.36 -6.15
C HIS A 113 -7.97 13.96 -7.57
N GLY A 114 -7.10 14.74 -8.24
CA GLY A 114 -6.64 14.42 -9.59
C GLY A 114 -5.89 13.09 -9.68
N TRP A 115 -5.12 12.73 -8.65
CA TRP A 115 -4.46 11.44 -8.58
C TRP A 115 -5.46 10.27 -8.44
N MET A 116 -6.49 10.41 -7.60
CA MET A 116 -7.56 9.42 -7.51
C MET A 116 -8.33 9.29 -8.83
N SER A 117 -8.66 10.41 -9.49
CA SER A 117 -9.30 10.39 -10.82
C SER A 117 -8.43 9.68 -11.85
N PHE A 118 -7.12 9.96 -11.88
CA PHE A 118 -6.19 9.27 -12.76
C PHE A 118 -6.17 7.75 -12.51
N LEU A 119 -6.13 7.33 -11.24
CA LEU A 119 -6.15 5.89 -10.91
C LEU A 119 -7.48 5.24 -11.31
N GLN A 120 -8.62 5.91 -11.15
CA GLN A 120 -9.92 5.40 -11.57
C GLN A 120 -10.01 5.17 -13.08
N GLU A 121 -9.34 5.99 -13.87
CA GLU A 121 -9.36 5.89 -15.33
C GLU A 121 -8.30 4.94 -15.89
N GLN A 122 -7.13 4.85 -15.24
CA GLN A 122 -5.94 4.23 -15.85
C GLN A 122 -5.41 3.00 -15.10
N ALA A 123 -5.85 2.76 -13.85
CA ALA A 123 -5.39 1.62 -13.06
C ALA A 123 -6.40 0.46 -13.07
N ASP A 124 -5.92 -0.74 -12.77
CA ASP A 124 -6.79 -1.88 -12.42
C ASP A 124 -7.37 -1.64 -11.02
N LEU A 125 -8.59 -1.09 -10.99
CA LEU A 125 -9.29 -0.73 -9.75
C LEU A 125 -10.10 -1.92 -9.23
N ARG A 126 -9.88 -2.25 -7.95
CA ARG A 126 -10.59 -3.33 -7.26
C ARG A 126 -11.20 -2.84 -5.96
N TYR A 127 -12.46 -3.21 -5.72
CA TYR A 127 -13.16 -2.95 -4.48
C TYR A 127 -13.22 -4.26 -3.68
N PRO A 128 -12.44 -4.38 -2.59
CA PRO A 128 -12.39 -5.60 -1.82
C PRO A 128 -13.62 -5.74 -0.92
N ASP A 129 -14.13 -6.96 -0.80
CA ASP A 129 -15.07 -7.31 0.24
C ASP A 129 -14.33 -7.70 1.53
N VAL A 130 -15.00 -7.59 2.68
CA VAL A 130 -14.44 -8.03 3.97
C VAL A 130 -14.10 -9.52 3.95
N SER A 131 -14.89 -10.32 3.24
CA SER A 131 -14.68 -11.76 3.07
C SER A 131 -13.36 -12.09 2.35
N ASP A 132 -12.91 -11.26 1.41
CA ASP A 132 -11.67 -11.47 0.67
C ASP A 132 -10.42 -11.49 1.56
N VAL A 133 -10.47 -10.84 2.73
CA VAL A 133 -9.32 -10.65 3.62
C VAL A 133 -9.06 -11.87 4.52
N TYR A 134 -10.12 -12.62 4.87
CA TYR A 134 -10.09 -13.66 5.90
C TYR A 134 -10.15 -15.10 5.36
N VAL A 135 -10.06 -15.31 4.04
CA VAL A 135 -10.18 -16.64 3.42
C VAL A 135 -9.03 -17.61 3.78
N ASP A 136 -7.91 -17.09 4.30
CA ASP A 136 -6.64 -17.83 4.44
C ASP A 136 -6.12 -17.92 5.91
N GLU A 137 -6.97 -17.75 6.93
CA GLU A 137 -6.59 -18.10 8.32
C GLU A 137 -7.04 -19.53 8.65
N PRO A 138 -6.12 -20.48 8.90
CA PRO A 138 -6.50 -21.73 9.54
C PRO A 138 -7.01 -21.41 10.95
N GLN A 139 -8.20 -21.93 11.29
CA GLN A 139 -8.64 -22.04 12.68
C GLN A 139 -7.72 -22.97 13.47
#